data_AF-A0A959RR10-F1
#
_entry.id   AF-A0A959RR10-F1
#
_cell.length_a   1.000
_cell.length_b   1.000
_cell.length_c   1.000
_cell.angle_alpha   90.00
_cell.angle_beta   90.00
_cell.angle_gamma   90.00
#
_symmetry.space_group_name_H-M   'P 1'
#
loop_
_entity.id
_entity.type
_entity.pdbx_description
1 polymer ?
#
loop_
_entity_poly.entity_id
_entity_poly.type
_entity_poly.pdbx_seq_one_letter_code
_entity_poly.pdbx_strand_id
1 'polypeptide(L)'
;MINEIVKNINTLQQLKDNDIHKKYIEYIRYPFFRNLAHNSKITFDFPITFLVGKNGGGKSSTLQSLYGCPKGYSLGDYWFTTELDPIKEFDKNRNCFIYGFKDSGSINEVIKQRIHRDKDPDYWETAKPIKRYGMSTSQRFTPIEKDVVYLDFSTVLSAFDKFFHFLKFRSNTHKTKQDFLRFYSNKLKEAFDTSKIISYYSPNRNKPKVILTKDETKIVSEILRKEFETIEIIEHNLFKDWGTSIRLTQKNINYSEAFAGSGETAIVILVHKIFNATNESLILLDEPETSLHSGAQKRLMSFLIEQCIKK
;
A
#
# COMPACT_ATOMS: atom_id res chain seq x y z
N MET A 1 -24.45 -14.49 0.81
CA MET A 1 -23.01 -14.35 0.52
C MET A 1 -22.70 -14.43 -0.98
N ILE A 2 -22.83 -15.57 -1.69
CA ILE A 2 -22.49 -15.62 -3.14
C ILE A 2 -23.35 -14.65 -3.98
N ASN A 3 -24.68 -14.68 -3.81
CA ASN A 3 -25.59 -13.78 -4.56
C ASN A 3 -25.33 -12.30 -4.30
N GLU A 4 -24.86 -11.96 -3.10
CA GLU A 4 -24.55 -10.58 -2.70
C GLU A 4 -23.24 -10.10 -3.33
N ILE A 5 -22.21 -10.96 -3.34
CA ILE A 5 -20.95 -10.67 -4.06
C ILE A 5 -21.21 -10.47 -5.55
N VAL A 6 -22.01 -11.35 -6.18
CA VAL A 6 -22.36 -11.22 -7.60
C VAL A 6 -23.11 -9.91 -7.86
N LYS A 7 -24.06 -9.54 -7.00
CA LYS A 7 -24.75 -8.25 -7.08
C LYS A 7 -23.75 -7.09 -7.00
N ASN A 8 -22.84 -7.10 -6.04
CA ASN A 8 -21.85 -6.05 -5.85
C ASN A 8 -20.89 -5.93 -7.05
N ILE A 9 -20.46 -7.06 -7.63
CA ILE A 9 -19.65 -7.08 -8.85
C ILE A 9 -20.40 -6.41 -10.01
N ASN A 10 -21.68 -6.74 -10.20
CA ASN A 10 -22.51 -6.13 -11.26
C ASN A 10 -22.69 -4.63 -11.02
N THR A 11 -22.92 -4.20 -9.78
CA THR A 11 -22.99 -2.78 -9.42
C THR A 11 -21.67 -2.07 -9.74
N LEU A 12 -20.53 -2.68 -9.39
CA LEU A 12 -19.22 -2.09 -9.63
C LEU A 12 -18.90 -1.98 -11.13
N GLN A 13 -19.31 -2.98 -11.94
CA GLN A 13 -19.22 -2.91 -13.39
C GLN A 13 -20.07 -1.75 -13.94
N GLN A 14 -21.31 -1.60 -13.48
CA GLN A 14 -22.17 -0.49 -13.89
C GLN A 14 -21.59 0.88 -13.51
N LEU A 15 -20.94 1.01 -12.36
CA LEU A 15 -20.26 2.26 -11.96
C LEU A 15 -19.11 2.60 -12.91
N LYS A 16 -18.34 1.58 -13.34
CA LYS A 16 -17.28 1.73 -14.34
C LYS A 16 -17.83 2.11 -15.71
N ASP A 17 -18.88 1.43 -16.17
CA ASP A 17 -19.46 1.65 -17.51
C ASP A 17 -20.11 3.04 -17.63
N ASN A 18 -20.67 3.55 -16.53
CA ASN A 18 -21.29 4.87 -16.45
C ASN A 18 -20.28 6.00 -16.12
N ASP A 19 -18.97 5.73 -16.14
CA ASP A 19 -17.91 6.71 -15.92
C ASP A 19 -18.01 7.49 -14.61
N ILE A 20 -18.49 6.84 -13.55
CA ILE A 20 -18.72 7.50 -12.26
C ILE A 20 -17.40 7.86 -11.55
N HIS A 21 -16.36 7.04 -11.74
CA HIS A 21 -15.06 7.27 -11.11
C HIS A 21 -14.27 8.37 -11.82
N LYS A 22 -14.00 9.48 -11.13
CA LYS A 22 -13.25 10.60 -11.71
C LYS A 22 -11.82 10.18 -12.00
N LYS A 23 -11.26 10.63 -13.14
CA LYS A 23 -9.85 10.41 -13.50
C LYS A 23 -9.41 8.96 -13.34
N TYR A 24 -10.30 8.02 -13.70
CA TYR A 24 -10.03 6.58 -13.65
C TYR A 24 -8.88 6.23 -14.60
N ILE A 25 -7.88 5.47 -14.13
CA ILE A 25 -6.78 5.00 -14.99
C ILE A 25 -7.30 3.84 -15.84
N GLU A 26 -7.49 4.05 -17.14
CA GLU A 26 -8.00 3.04 -18.08
C GLU A 26 -6.91 2.05 -18.50
N TYR A 27 -5.67 2.52 -18.60
CA TYR A 27 -4.54 1.67 -18.93
C TYR A 27 -3.21 2.27 -18.50
N ILE A 28 -2.21 1.41 -18.40
CA ILE A 28 -0.80 1.77 -18.35
C ILE A 28 -0.05 1.02 -19.45
N ARG A 29 0.87 1.70 -20.13
CA ARG A 29 1.68 1.14 -21.21
C ARG A 29 3.14 1.54 -21.06
N TYR A 30 4.01 0.67 -21.55
CA TYR A 30 5.45 0.72 -21.31
C TYR A 30 6.19 0.73 -22.64
N PRO A 31 6.41 1.91 -23.25
CA PRO A 31 7.24 1.99 -24.46
C PRO A 31 8.63 1.40 -24.24
N PHE A 32 9.21 1.71 -23.08
CA PHE A 32 10.48 1.16 -22.62
C PHE A 32 10.57 1.23 -21.10
N PHE A 33 10.54 0.09 -20.41
CA PHE A 33 10.56 0.08 -18.95
C PHE A 33 11.14 -1.21 -18.36
N ARG A 34 12.25 -1.10 -17.61
CA ARG A 34 12.90 -2.25 -16.95
C ARG A 34 13.09 -3.41 -17.96
N ASN A 35 12.65 -4.60 -17.57
CA ASN A 35 12.67 -5.84 -18.37
C ASN A 35 11.28 -6.19 -18.92
N LEU A 36 10.33 -5.25 -18.92
CA LEU A 36 9.04 -5.48 -19.57
C LEU A 36 9.23 -5.48 -21.08
N ALA A 37 8.42 -6.28 -21.79
CA ALA A 37 8.43 -6.27 -23.25
C ALA A 37 8.08 -4.86 -23.77
N HIS A 38 8.82 -4.42 -24.79
CA HIS A 38 8.59 -3.11 -25.41
C HIS A 38 7.14 -2.94 -25.85
N ASN A 39 6.59 -1.75 -25.59
CA ASN A 39 5.22 -1.37 -25.90
C ASN A 39 4.15 -2.27 -25.25
N SER A 40 4.48 -2.94 -24.14
CA SER A 40 3.48 -3.66 -23.34
C SER A 40 2.38 -2.70 -22.86
N LYS A 41 1.13 -3.17 -22.85
CA LYS A 41 -0.03 -2.42 -22.37
C LYS A 41 -0.85 -3.31 -21.44
N ILE A 42 -1.28 -2.74 -20.32
CA ILE A 42 -2.20 -3.35 -19.36
C ILE A 42 -3.44 -2.44 -19.30
N THR A 43 -4.62 -3.01 -19.52
CA THR A 43 -5.92 -2.32 -19.39
C THR A 43 -6.54 -2.62 -18.04
N PHE A 44 -7.33 -1.67 -17.54
CA PHE A 44 -8.05 -1.77 -16.27
C PHE A 44 -9.55 -1.72 -16.54
N ASP A 45 -10.06 -2.79 -17.14
CA ASP A 45 -11.45 -2.87 -17.61
C ASP A 45 -12.46 -3.01 -16.46
N PHE A 46 -11.97 -3.31 -15.25
CA PHE A 46 -12.75 -3.40 -14.02
C PHE A 46 -12.04 -2.66 -12.86
N PRO A 47 -12.78 -2.00 -11.94
CA PRO A 47 -12.17 -1.22 -10.85
C PRO A 47 -11.24 -2.01 -9.91
N ILE A 48 -11.37 -3.33 -9.87
CA ILE A 48 -10.46 -4.22 -9.15
C ILE A 48 -9.73 -5.12 -10.16
N THR A 49 -8.42 -4.95 -10.28
CA THR A 49 -7.60 -5.73 -11.22
C THR A 49 -6.57 -6.57 -10.48
N PHE A 50 -6.50 -7.87 -10.82
CA PHE A 50 -5.47 -8.79 -10.32
C PHE A 50 -4.32 -8.90 -11.31
N LEU A 51 -3.11 -8.58 -10.86
CA LEU A 51 -1.90 -8.83 -11.63
C LEU A 51 -1.37 -10.22 -11.27
N VAL A 52 -1.57 -11.18 -12.17
CA VAL A 52 -1.11 -12.57 -12.00
C VAL A 52 -0.01 -12.92 -13.00
N GLY A 53 0.92 -13.78 -12.60
CA GLY A 53 2.03 -14.20 -13.46
C GLY A 53 3.24 -14.69 -12.66
N LYS A 54 4.25 -15.20 -13.37
CA LYS A 54 5.48 -15.74 -12.76
C LYS A 54 6.23 -14.70 -11.90
N ASN A 55 7.02 -15.17 -10.95
CA ASN A 55 7.92 -14.32 -10.18
C ASN A 55 8.94 -13.65 -11.13
N GLY A 56 9.25 -12.38 -10.87
CA GLY A 56 10.04 -11.55 -11.78
C GLY A 56 9.31 -11.09 -13.05
N GLY A 57 8.02 -11.40 -13.23
CA GLY A 57 7.23 -11.00 -14.39
C GLY A 57 6.80 -9.52 -14.44
N GLY A 58 7.30 -8.68 -13.51
CA GLY A 58 7.01 -7.24 -13.50
C GLY A 58 5.71 -6.80 -12.83
N LYS A 59 5.06 -7.68 -12.05
CA LYS A 59 3.83 -7.38 -11.27
C LYS A 59 4.04 -6.18 -10.33
N SER A 60 4.95 -6.30 -9.38
CA SER A 60 5.30 -5.21 -8.45
C SER A 60 5.87 -3.99 -9.18
N SER A 61 6.55 -4.18 -10.31
CA SER A 61 7.02 -3.05 -11.14
C SER A 61 5.86 -2.26 -11.75
N THR A 62 4.77 -2.94 -12.10
CA THR A 62 3.54 -2.32 -12.58
C THR A 62 2.81 -1.60 -11.44
N LEU A 63 2.71 -2.21 -10.25
CA LEU A 63 2.15 -1.54 -9.06
C LEU A 63 2.94 -0.28 -8.71
N GLN A 64 4.27 -0.35 -8.70
CA GLN A 64 5.14 0.80 -8.46
C GLN A 64 4.99 1.89 -9.54
N SER A 65 4.77 1.51 -10.81
CA SER A 65 4.49 2.46 -11.88
C SER A 65 3.14 3.15 -11.68
N LEU A 66 2.10 2.41 -11.26
CA LEU A 66 0.80 2.95 -10.89
C LEU A 66 0.89 3.89 -9.67
N TYR A 67 1.73 3.56 -8.69
CA TYR A 67 2.03 4.45 -7.56
C TYR A 67 2.58 5.79 -8.05
N GLY A 68 3.48 5.79 -9.03
CA GLY A 68 4.05 7.01 -9.62
C GLY A 68 3.12 7.81 -10.54
N CYS A 69 1.89 7.35 -10.80
CA CYS A 69 0.93 8.05 -11.67
C CYS A 69 0.41 9.34 -11.02
N PRO A 70 -0.12 9.34 -9.79
CA PRO A 70 -0.68 10.55 -9.19
C PRO A 70 0.38 11.57 -8.79
N LYS A 71 -0.04 12.83 -8.64
CA LYS A 71 0.80 13.94 -8.20
C LYS A 71 1.30 13.71 -6.78
N GLY A 72 2.59 13.96 -6.55
CA GLY A 72 3.22 13.80 -5.24
C GLY A 72 3.83 12.42 -4.98
N TYR A 73 3.60 11.46 -5.89
CA TYR A 73 4.13 10.10 -5.80
C TYR A 73 5.13 9.83 -6.92
N SER A 74 6.26 9.20 -6.59
CA SER A 74 7.36 8.95 -7.54
C SER A 74 7.70 7.47 -7.62
N LEU A 75 7.94 7.00 -8.84
CA LEU A 75 8.50 5.66 -9.03
C LEU A 75 9.93 5.55 -8.47
N GLY A 76 10.65 6.67 -8.34
CA GLY A 76 12.00 6.72 -7.76
C GLY A 76 12.05 6.19 -6.33
N ASP A 77 10.92 6.25 -5.59
CA ASP A 77 10.82 5.75 -4.22
C ASP A 77 11.03 4.22 -4.12
N TYR A 78 10.79 3.49 -5.22
CA TYR A 78 10.95 2.04 -5.30
C TYR A 78 11.92 1.58 -6.39
N TRP A 79 12.33 2.48 -7.29
CA TRP A 79 13.23 2.15 -8.37
C TRP A 79 14.36 3.16 -8.49
N PHE A 80 15.50 2.76 -7.96
CA PHE A 80 16.69 3.59 -7.90
C PHE A 80 17.93 2.83 -8.37
N THR A 81 18.92 3.58 -8.81
CA THR A 81 20.20 3.03 -9.26
C THR A 81 21.16 2.88 -8.10
N THR A 82 22.00 1.85 -8.13
CA THR A 82 23.18 1.74 -7.26
C THR A 82 24.43 1.49 -8.12
N GLU A 83 25.62 1.54 -7.53
CA GLU A 83 26.84 1.18 -8.25
C GLU A 83 26.87 -0.31 -8.64
N LEU A 84 26.25 -1.17 -7.82
CA LEU A 84 26.12 -2.60 -8.10
C LEU A 84 25.07 -2.88 -9.16
N ASP A 85 23.98 -2.11 -9.14
CA ASP A 85 22.82 -2.27 -10.02
C ASP A 85 22.56 -0.97 -10.80
N PRO A 86 23.42 -0.61 -11.76
CA PRO A 86 23.26 0.62 -12.52
C PRO A 86 22.06 0.52 -13.47
N ILE A 87 21.13 1.48 -13.37
CA ILE A 87 20.05 1.63 -14.34
C ILE A 87 20.63 2.36 -15.57
N LYS A 88 21.04 1.57 -16.55
CA LYS A 88 21.57 2.08 -17.82
C LYS A 88 20.43 2.63 -18.68
N GLU A 89 20.51 3.91 -19.02
CA GLU A 89 19.69 4.49 -20.09
C GLU A 89 20.40 4.18 -21.42
N PHE A 90 19.71 3.52 -22.35
CA PHE A 90 20.31 3.21 -23.65
C PHE A 90 20.08 4.42 -24.57
N ASP A 91 21.14 5.21 -24.82
CA ASP A 91 21.27 6.41 -25.69
C ASP A 91 19.98 7.09 -26.20
N LYS A 92 19.12 6.40 -26.97
CA LYS A 92 17.91 6.96 -27.59
C LYS A 92 16.60 6.76 -26.81
N ASN A 93 16.53 5.79 -25.88
CA ASN A 93 15.31 5.43 -25.15
C ASN A 93 15.54 5.53 -23.66
N ARG A 94 14.80 6.46 -23.03
CA ARG A 94 14.74 6.59 -21.59
C ARG A 94 13.69 5.68 -21.03
N ASN A 95 13.93 5.12 -19.85
CA ASN A 95 12.91 4.40 -19.11
C ASN A 95 11.69 5.29 -18.88
N CYS A 96 10.54 4.82 -19.36
CA CYS A 96 9.30 5.55 -19.32
C CYS A 96 8.08 4.64 -19.28
N PHE A 97 7.01 5.17 -18.69
CA PHE A 97 5.69 4.61 -18.80
C PHE A 97 4.70 5.71 -19.14
N ILE A 98 3.58 5.32 -19.73
CA ILE A 98 2.48 6.20 -20.11
C ILE A 98 1.22 5.60 -19.53
N TYR A 99 0.41 6.41 -18.86
CA TYR A 99 -0.90 5.97 -18.42
C TYR A 99 -1.98 6.85 -19.05
N GLY A 100 -3.07 6.20 -19.41
CA GLY A 100 -4.28 6.84 -19.92
C GLY A 100 -5.31 6.90 -18.80
N PHE A 101 -5.90 8.06 -18.58
CA PHE A 101 -7.00 8.22 -17.64
C PHE A 101 -8.21 8.85 -18.32
N LYS A 102 -9.40 8.48 -17.87
CA LYS A 102 -10.65 9.00 -18.41
C LYS A 102 -11.06 10.27 -17.68
N ASP A 103 -11.35 11.32 -18.44
CA ASP A 103 -11.80 12.62 -17.94
C ASP A 103 -12.80 13.22 -18.93
N SER A 104 -13.99 13.56 -18.45
CA SER A 104 -15.09 14.09 -19.27
C SER A 104 -15.36 13.29 -20.56
N GLY A 105 -15.35 11.96 -20.47
CA GLY A 105 -15.63 11.04 -21.59
C GLY A 105 -14.47 10.82 -22.56
N SER A 106 -13.36 11.55 -22.42
CA SER A 106 -12.15 11.39 -23.25
C SER A 106 -11.03 10.72 -22.48
N ILE A 107 -10.15 10.01 -23.18
CA ILE A 107 -8.94 9.43 -22.57
C ILE A 107 -7.76 10.38 -22.80
N ASN A 108 -7.16 10.81 -21.69
CA ASN A 108 -6.00 11.68 -21.67
C ASN A 108 -4.76 10.88 -21.25
N GLU A 109 -3.64 11.08 -21.94
CA GLU A 109 -2.39 10.38 -21.65
C GLU A 109 -1.37 11.28 -20.94
N VAL A 110 -0.70 10.72 -19.95
CA VAL A 110 0.46 11.33 -19.27
C VAL A 110 1.63 10.37 -19.37
N ILE A 111 2.77 10.91 -19.77
CA ILE A 111 4.06 10.19 -19.80
C ILE A 111 4.88 10.57 -18.58
N LYS A 112 5.49 9.56 -17.94
CA LYS A 112 6.48 9.71 -16.88
C LYS A 112 7.80 9.11 -17.37
N GLN A 113 8.89 9.85 -17.22
CA GLN A 113 10.23 9.43 -17.67
C GLN A 113 11.24 9.60 -16.56
N ARG A 114 12.19 8.67 -16.50
CA ARG A 114 13.39 8.83 -15.69
C ARG A 114 14.30 9.86 -16.35
N ILE A 115 14.73 10.84 -15.56
CA ILE A 115 15.62 11.92 -15.97
C ILE A 115 16.73 12.01 -14.94
N HIS A 116 17.97 11.99 -15.44
CA HIS A 116 19.12 12.20 -14.57
C HIS A 116 19.15 13.67 -14.13
N ARG A 117 19.11 13.91 -12.83
CA ARG A 117 19.26 15.23 -12.22
C ARG A 117 20.43 15.20 -11.25
N ASP A 118 21.19 16.29 -11.17
CA ASP A 118 22.26 16.41 -10.18
C ASP A 118 21.69 16.19 -8.77
N LYS A 119 22.30 15.25 -8.02
CA LYS A 119 21.89 14.78 -6.69
C LYS A 119 20.59 13.94 -6.62
N ASP A 120 19.93 13.72 -7.75
CA ASP A 120 18.76 12.83 -7.86
C ASP A 120 18.80 12.07 -9.19
N PRO A 121 19.63 11.01 -9.29
CA PRO A 121 19.79 10.25 -10.52
C PRO A 121 18.53 9.48 -10.93
N ASP A 122 17.57 9.34 -10.03
CA ASP A 122 16.34 8.55 -10.19
C ASP A 122 15.09 9.43 -10.22
N TYR A 123 15.25 10.70 -10.56
CA TYR A 123 14.16 11.64 -10.69
C TYR A 123 13.20 11.21 -11.82
N TRP A 124 11.91 11.13 -11.49
CA TRP A 124 10.84 10.85 -12.44
C TRP A 124 9.97 12.08 -12.66
N GLU A 125 9.86 12.53 -13.90
CA GLU A 125 9.02 13.66 -14.23
C GLU A 125 8.12 13.43 -15.44
N THR A 126 7.14 14.34 -15.58
CA THR A 126 6.30 14.35 -16.77
C THR A 126 7.02 15.01 -17.93
N ALA A 127 6.82 14.48 -19.14
CA ALA A 127 7.33 15.09 -20.37
C ALA A 127 6.20 15.60 -21.27
N LYS A 128 6.56 16.34 -22.32
CA LYS A 128 5.64 16.65 -23.43
C LYS A 128 5.26 15.33 -24.15
N PRO A 129 4.06 15.23 -24.76
CA PRO A 129 3.68 14.05 -25.52
C PRO A 129 4.69 13.71 -26.63
N ILE A 130 4.94 12.41 -26.83
CA ILE A 130 5.97 11.92 -27.75
C ILE A 130 5.34 11.13 -28.90
N LYS A 131 5.43 11.67 -30.12
CA LYS A 131 4.87 11.07 -31.34
C LYS A 131 5.39 9.66 -31.63
N ARG A 132 6.69 9.38 -31.38
CA ARG A 132 7.27 8.03 -31.57
C ARG A 132 6.68 6.97 -30.63
N TYR A 133 6.05 7.39 -29.53
CA TYR A 133 5.32 6.51 -28.62
C TYR A 133 3.81 6.52 -28.90
N GLY A 134 3.36 7.03 -30.06
CA GLY A 134 1.95 7.06 -30.45
C GLY A 134 1.07 8.01 -29.63
N MET A 135 1.66 8.95 -28.87
CA MET A 135 0.89 9.93 -28.11
C MET A 135 0.35 11.05 -29.02
N SER A 136 -0.82 11.58 -28.68
CA SER A 136 -1.34 12.82 -29.27
C SER A 136 -0.53 14.03 -28.81
N THR A 137 0.01 14.81 -29.75
CA THR A 137 0.84 16.00 -29.45
C THR A 137 0.04 17.28 -29.23
N SER A 138 -1.29 17.21 -29.32
CA SER A 138 -2.16 18.39 -29.27
C SER A 138 -2.19 19.06 -27.90
N GLN A 139 -2.08 18.30 -26.82
CA GLN A 139 -2.17 18.82 -25.45
C GLN A 139 -1.28 18.03 -24.49
N ARG A 140 -0.65 18.73 -23.55
CA ARG A 140 0.04 18.12 -22.41
C ARG A 140 -0.89 18.11 -21.21
N PHE A 141 -1.07 16.94 -20.60
CA PHE A 141 -1.85 16.77 -19.38
C PHE A 141 -0.94 16.70 -18.15
N THR A 142 -1.49 17.13 -17.00
CA THR A 142 -0.82 17.02 -15.70
C THR A 142 -1.11 15.65 -15.06
N PRO A 143 -0.27 15.22 -14.10
CA PRO A 143 -0.57 14.03 -13.31
C PRO A 143 -1.94 14.09 -12.66
N ILE A 144 -2.59 12.93 -12.49
CA ILE A 144 -3.88 12.86 -11.79
C ILE A 144 -3.69 13.21 -10.31
N GLU A 145 -4.72 13.78 -9.69
CA GLU A 145 -4.71 14.09 -8.26
C GLU A 145 -5.57 13.05 -7.56
N LYS A 146 -4.91 12.08 -6.92
CA LYS A 146 -5.47 10.97 -6.17
C LYS A 146 -4.56 10.64 -5.01
N ASP A 147 -5.14 10.31 -3.87
CA ASP A 147 -4.40 9.68 -2.78
C ASP A 147 -4.06 8.22 -3.14
N VAL A 148 -2.94 7.71 -2.63
CA VAL A 148 -2.44 6.38 -2.96
C VAL A 148 -2.18 5.60 -1.67
N VAL A 149 -2.88 4.48 -1.51
CA VAL A 149 -2.59 3.51 -0.46
C VAL A 149 -1.81 2.36 -1.09
N TYR A 150 -0.48 2.36 -0.92
CA TYR A 150 0.36 1.22 -1.27
C TYR A 150 0.67 0.39 -0.03
N LEU A 151 0.41 -0.92 -0.11
CA LEU A 151 0.68 -1.86 0.95
C LEU A 151 1.27 -3.15 0.38
N ASP A 152 2.50 -3.46 0.81
CA ASP A 152 3.17 -4.73 0.49
C ASP A 152 3.10 -5.65 1.71
N PHE A 153 2.30 -6.72 1.60
CA PHE A 153 2.05 -7.64 2.69
C PHE A 153 3.29 -8.40 3.16
N SER A 154 4.32 -8.53 2.31
CA SER A 154 5.59 -9.15 2.69
C SER A 154 6.42 -8.28 3.64
N THR A 155 6.18 -6.96 3.64
CA THR A 155 6.93 -5.97 4.44
C THR A 155 6.12 -5.35 5.58
N VAL A 156 4.80 -5.61 5.63
CA VAL A 156 3.94 -5.20 6.76
C VAL A 156 4.27 -6.04 7.99
N LEU A 157 5.28 -5.58 8.71
CA LEU A 157 5.74 -6.16 9.98
C LEU A 157 5.30 -5.30 11.16
N SER A 158 4.91 -5.96 12.24
CA SER A 158 4.64 -5.29 13.51
C SER A 158 5.91 -4.66 14.09
N ALA A 159 5.78 -3.71 15.01
CA ALA A 159 6.93 -3.13 15.71
C ALA A 159 7.72 -4.21 16.47
N PHE A 160 7.02 -5.20 17.03
CA PHE A 160 7.61 -6.35 17.69
C PHE A 160 8.43 -7.18 16.70
N ASP A 161 7.85 -7.58 15.55
CA ASP A 161 8.52 -8.45 14.58
C ASP A 161 9.76 -7.78 13.99
N LYS A 162 9.63 -6.49 13.61
CA LYS A 162 10.75 -5.68 13.14
C LYS A 162 11.91 -5.75 14.14
N PHE A 163 11.64 -5.49 15.41
CA PHE A 163 12.67 -5.52 16.44
C PHE A 163 13.21 -6.93 16.73
N PHE A 164 12.32 -7.89 16.94
CA PHE A 164 12.67 -9.20 17.46
C PHE A 164 13.37 -10.07 16.40
N HIS A 165 12.91 -10.02 15.15
CA HIS A 165 13.45 -10.87 14.08
C HIS A 165 14.50 -10.16 13.22
N PHE A 166 14.33 -8.86 12.92
CA PHE A 166 15.13 -8.21 11.87
C PHE A 166 16.20 -7.24 12.41
N LEU A 167 15.99 -6.61 13.55
CA LEU A 167 16.99 -5.67 14.10
C LEU A 167 18.16 -6.37 14.77
N LYS A 168 19.38 -5.91 14.49
CA LYS A 168 20.56 -6.31 15.27
C LYS A 168 20.48 -5.68 16.66
N PHE A 169 20.62 -6.50 17.69
CA PHE A 169 20.48 -6.04 19.08
C PHE A 169 21.81 -5.59 19.66
N ARG A 170 21.84 -4.35 20.15
CA ARG A 170 22.89 -3.76 20.98
C ARG A 170 22.24 -2.84 22.00
N SER A 171 22.61 -2.96 23.26
CA SER A 171 22.12 -2.11 24.34
C SER A 171 23.17 -2.06 25.45
N ASN A 172 23.36 -0.88 26.04
CA ASN A 172 24.25 -0.71 27.20
C ASN A 172 23.56 -1.13 28.50
N THR A 173 22.22 -1.19 28.51
CA THR A 173 21.40 -1.40 29.71
C THR A 173 20.73 -2.78 29.76
N HIS A 174 20.45 -3.39 28.60
CA HIS A 174 19.75 -4.67 28.52
C HIS A 174 20.60 -5.74 27.85
N LYS A 175 20.68 -6.91 28.46
CA LYS A 175 21.53 -8.03 28.00
C LYS A 175 20.95 -8.73 26.77
N THR A 176 19.63 -8.86 26.70
CA THR A 176 18.94 -9.58 25.61
C THR A 176 17.82 -8.75 24.97
N LYS A 177 17.40 -9.14 23.77
CA LYS A 177 16.21 -8.56 23.11
C LYS A 177 14.97 -8.72 23.99
N GLN A 178 14.84 -9.86 24.65
CA GLN A 178 13.72 -10.19 25.52
C GLN A 178 13.67 -9.23 26.73
N ASP A 179 14.82 -8.95 27.36
CA ASP A 179 14.88 -8.01 28.49
C ASP A 179 14.51 -6.58 28.05
N PHE A 180 14.99 -6.18 26.88
CA PHE A 180 14.63 -4.88 26.28
C PHE A 180 13.13 -4.80 26.01
N LEU A 181 12.55 -5.82 25.37
CA LEU A 181 11.11 -5.88 25.09
C LEU A 181 10.31 -5.86 26.38
N ARG A 182 10.61 -6.70 27.36
CA ARG A 182 9.91 -6.70 28.66
C ARG A 182 9.89 -5.32 29.31
N PHE A 183 11.01 -4.60 29.28
CA PHE A 183 11.11 -3.26 29.84
C PHE A 183 10.21 -2.25 29.10
N TYR A 184 10.30 -2.20 27.77
CA TYR A 184 9.54 -1.22 26.97
C TYR A 184 8.08 -1.60 26.73
N SER A 185 7.72 -2.89 26.81
CA SER A 185 6.33 -3.37 26.73
C SER A 185 5.50 -2.86 27.90
N ASN A 186 6.09 -2.65 29.09
CA ASN A 186 5.38 -2.00 30.20
C ASN A 186 4.95 -0.57 29.85
N LYS A 187 5.78 0.15 29.11
CA LYS A 187 5.50 1.50 28.63
C LYS A 187 4.47 1.48 27.50
N LEU A 188 4.62 0.58 26.54
CA LEU A 188 3.63 0.38 25.50
C LEU A 188 2.25 0.04 26.08
N LYS A 189 2.20 -0.84 27.09
CA LYS A 189 0.96 -1.16 27.83
C LYS A 189 0.35 0.07 28.48
N GLU A 190 1.15 0.91 29.15
CA GLU A 190 0.69 2.17 29.73
C GLU A 190 0.05 3.08 28.66
N ALA A 191 0.69 3.20 27.48
CA ALA A 191 0.14 3.97 26.36
C ALA A 191 -1.16 3.37 25.82
N PHE A 192 -1.27 2.04 25.73
CA PHE A 192 -2.51 1.38 25.35
C PHE A 192 -3.63 1.57 26.38
N ASP A 193 -3.33 1.48 27.68
CA ASP A 193 -4.33 1.58 28.74
C ASP A 193 -4.85 3.02 28.92
N THR A 194 -3.96 4.00 28.80
CA THR A 194 -4.26 5.40 29.20
C THR A 194 -4.22 6.40 28.04
N SER A 195 -3.92 5.96 26.81
CA SER A 195 -3.66 6.84 25.66
C SER A 195 -2.52 7.84 25.88
N LYS A 196 -1.63 7.58 26.85
CA LYS A 196 -0.52 8.46 27.19
C LYS A 196 0.51 8.54 26.07
N ILE A 197 1.00 9.75 25.81
CA ILE A 197 2.16 10.01 24.98
C ILE A 197 3.42 9.87 25.84
N ILE A 198 4.28 8.93 25.47
CA ILE A 198 5.54 8.65 26.14
C ILE A 198 6.61 9.57 25.56
N SER A 199 7.31 10.30 26.44
CA SER A 199 8.47 11.10 26.07
C SER A 199 9.57 10.95 27.13
N TYR A 200 10.82 10.99 26.69
CA TYR A 200 11.98 11.09 27.56
C TYR A 200 12.78 12.31 27.09
N TYR A 201 12.57 13.45 27.74
CA TYR A 201 13.31 14.69 27.46
C TYR A 201 13.13 15.31 26.05
N SER A 202 12.14 14.84 25.28
CA SER A 202 11.92 15.10 23.83
C SER A 202 12.81 14.26 22.91
N PRO A 203 12.31 13.68 21.80
CA PRO A 203 10.96 13.76 21.23
C PRO A 203 9.96 12.72 21.77
N ASN A 204 8.68 12.87 21.38
CA ASN A 204 7.62 11.88 21.63
C ASN A 204 7.97 10.53 20.99
N ARG A 205 7.69 9.45 21.70
CA ARG A 205 8.03 8.08 21.30
C ARG A 205 6.86 7.26 20.79
N ASN A 206 5.64 7.78 20.90
CA ASN A 206 4.46 7.22 20.27
C ASN A 206 3.52 8.31 19.79
N LYS A 207 2.72 7.95 18.78
CA LYS A 207 1.53 8.69 18.37
C LYS A 207 0.35 8.35 19.29
N PRO A 208 -0.73 9.15 19.27
CA PRO A 208 -1.96 8.84 19.99
C PRO A 208 -2.48 7.44 19.63
N LYS A 209 -3.07 6.77 20.61
CA LYS A 209 -3.75 5.50 20.40
C LYS A 209 -4.96 5.69 19.50
N VAL A 210 -5.09 4.82 18.51
CA VAL A 210 -6.25 4.72 17.64
C VAL A 210 -7.04 3.47 18.05
N ILE A 211 -8.35 3.63 18.21
CA ILE A 211 -9.28 2.51 18.43
C ILE A 211 -10.08 2.35 17.15
N LEU A 212 -10.08 1.16 16.56
CA LEU A 212 -10.89 0.87 15.38
C LEU A 212 -12.36 1.07 15.70
N THR A 213 -13.10 1.63 14.75
CA THR A 213 -14.55 1.75 14.82
C THR A 213 -15.22 0.38 14.88
N LYS A 214 -16.52 0.36 15.24
CA LYS A 214 -17.31 -0.89 15.25
C LYS A 214 -17.34 -1.55 13.86
N ASP A 215 -17.41 -0.75 12.80
CA ASP A 215 -17.43 -1.25 11.42
C ASP A 215 -16.07 -1.83 11.02
N GLU A 216 -14.97 -1.12 11.29
CA GLU A 216 -13.62 -1.65 11.06
C GLU A 216 -13.40 -2.96 11.84
N THR A 217 -13.76 -2.99 13.12
CA THR A 217 -13.61 -4.17 13.99
C THR A 217 -14.45 -5.35 13.49
N LYS A 218 -15.68 -5.10 13.03
CA LYS A 218 -16.55 -6.11 12.43
C LYS A 218 -15.92 -6.70 11.17
N ILE A 219 -15.39 -5.87 10.28
CA ILE A 219 -14.73 -6.32 9.05
C ILE A 219 -13.48 -7.15 9.36
N VAL A 220 -12.61 -6.69 10.27
CA VAL A 220 -11.43 -7.47 10.68
C VAL A 220 -11.85 -8.82 11.28
N SER A 221 -12.88 -8.82 12.13
CA SER A 221 -13.44 -10.03 12.74
C SER A 221 -13.95 -11.01 11.69
N GLU A 222 -14.64 -10.51 10.66
CA GLU A 222 -15.12 -11.32 9.54
C GLU A 222 -13.94 -11.90 8.75
N ILE A 223 -12.98 -11.08 8.32
CA ILE A 223 -11.84 -11.53 7.51
C ILE A 223 -11.02 -12.58 8.26
N LEU A 224 -10.73 -12.37 9.55
CA LEU A 224 -9.90 -13.29 10.34
C LEU A 224 -10.67 -14.45 10.97
N ARG A 225 -12.01 -14.43 10.95
CA ARG A 225 -12.89 -15.38 11.66
C ARG A 225 -12.56 -15.49 13.15
N LYS A 226 -12.40 -14.32 13.77
CA LYS A 226 -12.19 -14.18 15.21
C LYS A 226 -13.13 -13.08 15.70
N GLU A 227 -13.80 -13.31 16.82
CA GLU A 227 -14.65 -12.30 17.43
C GLU A 227 -13.77 -11.35 18.25
N PHE A 228 -13.55 -10.13 17.73
CA PHE A 228 -12.87 -9.07 18.44
C PHE A 228 -13.88 -8.11 19.05
N GLU A 229 -13.72 -7.80 20.33
CA GLU A 229 -14.48 -6.77 21.02
C GLU A 229 -13.91 -5.38 20.73
N THR A 230 -12.58 -5.27 20.78
CA THR A 230 -11.84 -4.04 20.47
C THR A 230 -10.53 -4.36 19.77
N ILE A 231 -10.13 -3.46 18.87
CA ILE A 231 -8.83 -3.48 18.20
C ILE A 231 -8.22 -2.09 18.33
N GLU A 232 -7.00 -2.03 18.85
CA GLU A 232 -6.29 -0.78 19.11
C GLU A 232 -4.96 -0.78 18.37
N ILE A 233 -4.56 0.39 17.85
CA ILE A 233 -3.32 0.61 17.12
C ILE A 233 -2.53 1.72 17.82
N ILE A 234 -1.22 1.50 18.00
CA ILE A 234 -0.27 2.54 18.38
C ILE A 234 0.93 2.49 17.46
N GLU A 235 1.26 3.62 16.84
CA GLU A 235 2.53 3.81 16.15
C GLU A 235 3.57 4.37 17.14
N HIS A 236 4.74 3.75 17.22
CA HIS A 236 5.76 4.13 18.20
C HIS A 236 7.18 3.72 17.80
N ASN A 237 8.18 4.31 18.45
CA ASN A 237 9.59 3.91 18.36
C ASN A 237 10.14 3.31 19.68
N LEU A 238 9.27 2.83 20.57
CA LEU A 238 9.66 2.19 21.83
C LEU A 238 10.63 1.01 21.61
N PHE A 239 10.42 0.25 20.54
CA PHE A 239 11.27 -0.86 20.10
C PHE A 239 12.36 -0.42 19.11
N LYS A 240 12.98 0.74 19.38
CA LYS A 240 14.01 1.43 18.59
C LYS A 240 13.49 2.16 17.35
N ASP A 241 12.96 1.43 16.37
CA ASP A 241 12.49 2.02 15.12
C ASP A 241 10.98 2.28 15.17
N TRP A 242 10.52 3.26 14.39
CA TRP A 242 9.10 3.52 14.22
C TRP A 242 8.41 2.31 13.59
N GLY A 243 7.37 1.83 14.27
CA GLY A 243 6.57 0.71 13.85
C GLY A 243 5.19 0.74 14.49
N THR A 244 4.34 -0.17 14.03
CA THR A 244 2.96 -0.28 14.49
C THR A 244 2.81 -1.48 15.40
N SER A 245 2.25 -1.26 16.58
CA SER A 245 1.81 -2.31 17.50
C SER A 245 0.29 -2.33 17.55
N ILE A 246 -0.27 -3.52 17.72
CA ILE A 246 -1.71 -3.72 17.79
C ILE A 246 -2.07 -4.45 19.07
N ARG A 247 -3.24 -4.12 19.63
CA ARG A 247 -3.82 -4.87 20.74
C ARG A 247 -5.20 -5.36 20.35
N LEU A 248 -5.40 -6.68 20.47
CA LEU A 248 -6.59 -7.40 20.08
C LEU A 248 -7.28 -7.92 21.34
N THR A 249 -8.50 -7.45 21.60
CA THR A 249 -9.30 -7.91 22.74
C THR A 249 -10.43 -8.80 22.25
N GLN A 250 -10.55 -9.98 22.83
CA GLN A 250 -11.64 -10.93 22.69
C GLN A 250 -12.22 -11.24 24.08
N LYS A 251 -13.42 -11.84 24.12
CA LYS A 251 -14.18 -12.11 25.36
C LYS A 251 -13.37 -12.61 26.56
N ASN A 252 -12.40 -13.50 26.33
CA ASN A 252 -11.60 -14.11 27.39
C ASN A 252 -10.09 -13.93 27.20
N ILE A 253 -9.65 -13.24 26.15
CA ILE A 253 -8.22 -13.16 25.79
C ILE A 253 -7.93 -11.77 25.25
N ASN A 254 -6.88 -11.14 25.79
CA ASN A 254 -6.30 -9.92 25.25
C ASN A 254 -4.83 -10.19 24.91
N TYR A 255 -4.43 -9.92 23.68
CA TYR A 255 -3.08 -10.16 23.20
C TYR A 255 -2.61 -9.05 22.26
N SER A 256 -1.30 -8.90 22.14
CA SER A 256 -0.69 -7.93 21.24
C SER A 256 -0.12 -8.59 19.99
N GLU A 257 0.51 -7.78 19.14
CA GLU A 257 1.24 -8.24 17.96
C GLU A 257 2.23 -9.38 18.24
N ALA A 258 2.77 -9.49 19.45
CA ALA A 258 3.74 -10.53 19.83
C ALA A 258 3.15 -11.96 19.81
N PHE A 259 1.83 -12.09 19.91
CA PHE A 259 1.11 -13.37 19.80
C PHE A 259 0.19 -13.42 18.58
N ALA A 260 0.03 -12.30 17.88
CA ALA A 260 -0.76 -12.24 16.65
C ALA A 260 0.06 -12.77 15.47
N GLY A 261 -0.61 -13.37 14.50
CA GLY A 261 0.04 -13.72 13.23
C GLY A 261 0.37 -12.46 12.42
N SER A 262 1.40 -12.53 11.56
CA SER A 262 1.71 -11.47 10.58
C SER A 262 0.49 -11.09 9.74
N GLY A 263 -0.31 -12.09 9.33
CA GLY A 263 -1.56 -11.89 8.61
C GLY A 263 -2.63 -11.10 9.40
N GLU A 264 -2.68 -11.24 10.73
CA GLU A 264 -3.63 -10.47 11.55
C GLU A 264 -3.23 -9.01 11.60
N THR A 265 -1.94 -8.75 11.84
CA THR A 265 -1.38 -7.40 11.82
C THR A 265 -1.60 -6.74 10.45
N ALA A 266 -1.34 -7.47 9.36
CA ALA A 266 -1.53 -6.96 8.01
C ALA A 266 -2.99 -6.60 7.71
N ILE A 267 -3.95 -7.44 8.11
CA ILE A 267 -5.38 -7.16 7.92
C ILE A 267 -5.85 -5.97 8.75
N VAL A 268 -5.45 -5.87 10.02
CA VAL A 268 -5.80 -4.72 10.87
C VAL A 268 -5.30 -3.42 10.24
N ILE A 269 -4.04 -3.39 9.81
CA ILE A 269 -3.44 -2.21 9.16
C ILE A 269 -4.12 -1.91 7.83
N LEU A 270 -4.38 -2.92 6.99
CA LEU A 270 -5.04 -2.73 5.70
C LEU A 270 -6.44 -2.14 5.85
N VAL A 271 -7.27 -2.76 6.70
CA VAL A 271 -8.66 -2.31 6.91
C VAL A 271 -8.65 -0.88 7.41
N HIS A 272 -7.82 -0.58 8.42
CA HIS A 272 -7.71 0.77 8.95
C HIS A 272 -7.27 1.80 7.89
N LYS A 273 -6.28 1.46 7.05
CA LYS A 273 -5.83 2.34 5.95
C LYS A 273 -6.92 2.57 4.91
N ILE A 274 -7.65 1.54 4.49
CA ILE A 274 -8.72 1.67 3.49
C ILE A 274 -9.90 2.49 4.03
N PHE A 275 -10.30 2.27 5.29
CA PHE A 275 -11.36 3.06 5.92
C PHE A 275 -11.00 4.55 5.99
N ASN A 276 -9.73 4.89 6.25
CA ASN A 276 -9.26 6.27 6.34
C ASN A 276 -8.75 6.88 5.02
N ALA A 277 -8.67 6.10 3.94
CA ALA A 277 -8.30 6.61 2.62
C ALA A 277 -9.30 7.68 2.15
N THR A 278 -8.88 8.63 1.32
CA THR A 278 -9.86 9.57 0.72
C THR A 278 -10.75 8.86 -0.32
N ASN A 279 -11.91 9.43 -0.64
CA ASN A 279 -12.74 8.88 -1.73
C ASN A 279 -11.97 8.94 -3.07
N GLU A 280 -12.21 7.97 -3.95
CA GLU A 280 -11.54 7.83 -5.25
C GLU A 280 -10.02 7.62 -5.17
N SER A 281 -9.51 7.13 -4.04
CA SER A 281 -8.09 6.77 -3.85
C SER A 281 -7.67 5.59 -4.72
N LEU A 282 -6.40 5.57 -5.12
CA LEU A 282 -5.78 4.42 -5.78
C LEU A 282 -5.22 3.46 -4.71
N ILE A 283 -5.82 2.28 -4.61
CA ILE A 283 -5.38 1.23 -3.67
C ILE A 283 -4.51 0.22 -4.42
N LEU A 284 -3.29 0.02 -3.96
CA LEU A 284 -2.28 -0.85 -4.56
C LEU A 284 -1.81 -1.85 -3.51
N LEU A 285 -2.14 -3.13 -3.69
CA LEU A 285 -1.79 -4.20 -2.75
C LEU A 285 -0.78 -5.14 -3.42
N ASP A 286 0.40 -5.24 -2.84
CA ASP A 286 1.44 -6.19 -3.26
C ASP A 286 1.40 -7.43 -2.36
N GLU A 287 1.48 -8.59 -3.01
CA GLU A 287 1.35 -9.92 -2.39
C GLU A 287 0.22 -10.07 -1.33
N PRO A 288 -1.01 -9.59 -1.58
CA PRO A 288 -2.10 -9.64 -0.58
C PRO A 288 -2.46 -11.06 -0.12
N GLU A 289 -2.01 -12.11 -0.82
CA GLU A 289 -2.13 -13.51 -0.43
C GLU A 289 -1.17 -13.93 0.69
N THR A 290 -0.07 -13.19 0.89
CA THR A 290 1.00 -13.56 1.82
C THR A 290 0.49 -13.60 3.26
N SER A 291 0.80 -14.70 3.96
CA SER A 291 0.39 -14.95 5.34
C SER A 291 -1.13 -15.03 5.59
N LEU A 292 -1.97 -15.13 4.54
CA LEU A 292 -3.41 -15.32 4.66
C LEU A 292 -3.87 -16.68 4.15
N HIS A 293 -4.64 -17.40 4.97
CA HIS A 293 -5.32 -18.61 4.51
C HIS A 293 -6.38 -18.29 3.44
N SER A 294 -6.62 -19.23 2.52
CA SER A 294 -7.55 -19.08 1.38
C SER A 294 -8.93 -18.52 1.73
N GLY A 295 -9.48 -18.92 2.89
CA GLY A 295 -10.75 -18.40 3.38
C GLY A 295 -10.70 -16.90 3.72
N ALA A 296 -9.61 -16.42 4.31
CA ALA A 296 -9.42 -15.01 4.63
C ALA A 296 -9.24 -14.18 3.36
N GLN A 297 -8.52 -14.69 2.36
CA GLN A 297 -8.37 -14.04 1.05
C GLN A 297 -9.73 -13.80 0.36
N LYS A 298 -10.64 -14.78 0.41
CA LYS A 298 -12.00 -14.61 -0.14
C LYS A 298 -12.81 -13.52 0.57
N ARG A 299 -12.68 -13.41 1.89
CA ARG A 299 -13.40 -12.38 2.67
C ARG A 299 -12.78 -11.00 2.51
N LEU A 300 -11.46 -10.95 2.42
CA LEU A 300 -10.74 -9.75 2.01
C LEU A 300 -11.25 -9.25 0.65
N MET A 301 -11.49 -10.17 -0.31
CA MET A 301 -12.06 -9.81 -1.60
C MET A 301 -13.44 -9.16 -1.48
N SER A 302 -14.35 -9.77 -0.71
CA SER A 302 -15.68 -9.22 -0.47
C SER A 302 -15.59 -7.81 0.13
N PHE A 303 -14.71 -7.63 1.13
CA PHE A 303 -14.46 -6.32 1.72
C PHE A 303 -13.97 -5.30 0.69
N LEU A 304 -12.98 -5.63 -0.14
CA LEU A 304 -12.45 -4.71 -1.16
C LEU A 304 -13.52 -4.30 -2.18
N ILE A 305 -14.35 -5.23 -2.64
CA ILE A 305 -15.49 -4.96 -3.53
C ILE A 305 -16.46 -3.98 -2.87
N GLU A 306 -16.84 -4.23 -1.61
CA GLU A 306 -17.75 -3.35 -0.87
C GLU A 306 -17.17 -1.94 -0.68
N GLN A 307 -15.89 -1.81 -0.38
CA GLN A 307 -15.26 -0.49 -0.20
C GLN A 307 -15.15 0.27 -1.53
N CYS A 308 -14.88 -0.42 -2.64
CA CYS A 308 -14.81 0.20 -3.97
C CYS A 308 -16.17 0.76 -4.43
N ILE A 309 -17.29 0.21 -3.94
CA ILE A 309 -18.63 0.75 -4.20
C ILE A 309 -18.91 1.98 -3.32
N LYS A 310 -18.38 2.02 -2.10
CA LYS A 310 -18.68 3.06 -1.11
C LYS A 310 -17.82 4.32 -1.26
N LYS A 311 -16.59 4.21 -1.78
CA LYS A 311 -15.57 5.26 -1.76
C LYS A 311 -14.94 5.48 -3.12
#